data_AF-A0A3A4PV65-F1
#
_entry.id   AF-A0A3A4PV65-F1
#
_cell.length_a   1.000
_cell.length_b   1.000
_cell.length_c   1.000
_cell.angle_alpha   90.00
_cell.angle_beta   90.00
_cell.angle_gamma   90.00
#
_symmetry.space_group_name_H-M   'P 1'
#
loop_
_entity.id
_entity.type
_entity.pdbx_description
1 polymer ?
#
loop_
_entity_poly.entity_id
_entity_poly.type
_entity_poly.pdbx_seq_one_letter_code
_entity_poly.pdbx_strand_id
1 'polypeptide(L)'
;MKKVAVFILAALLAVLLVPWGAGEALALQETYIFEGSGWGHGVGMCQEGARGMAEAGFDYRQILTYYYQGTQVSGWDCPVSIRVGLIEGQSVLYFVADSGSFTFYTSGGDIPGAVMTPGGTWTVAADAQGRFFIVRPDGTCVNDTSYGSIYEPLYVRGSGDGDVLRLTQNGNHRVSHLTAYTPLELNLYGGA
;
A
#
# COMPACT_ATOMS: atom_id res chain seq x y z
N MET A 1 62.42 5.50 -64.68
CA MET A 1 61.04 6.06 -64.55
C MET A 1 60.00 5.00 -64.15
N LYS A 2 59.95 3.81 -64.76
CA LYS A 2 58.93 2.77 -64.43
C LYS A 2 58.99 2.23 -62.98
N LYS A 3 60.18 2.08 -62.40
CA LYS A 3 60.35 1.57 -61.01
C LYS A 3 59.83 2.55 -59.95
N VAL A 4 60.02 3.86 -60.17
CA VAL A 4 59.58 4.91 -59.24
C VAL A 4 58.05 4.98 -59.17
N ALA A 5 57.37 4.85 -60.32
CA ALA A 5 55.90 4.83 -60.37
C ALA A 5 55.28 3.64 -59.63
N VAL A 6 55.92 2.46 -59.70
CA VAL A 6 55.46 1.26 -58.98
C VAL A 6 55.62 1.41 -57.47
N PHE A 7 56.71 2.03 -57.02
CA PHE A 7 56.92 2.31 -55.59
C PHE A 7 55.91 3.32 -55.05
N ILE A 8 55.59 4.37 -55.81
CA ILE A 8 54.59 5.37 -55.42
C ILE A 8 53.19 4.74 -55.35
N LEU A 9 52.83 3.89 -56.32
CA LEU A 9 51.54 3.21 -56.34
C LEU A 9 51.42 2.21 -55.17
N ALA A 10 52.48 1.46 -54.86
CA ALA A 10 52.50 0.54 -53.72
C ALA A 10 52.41 1.28 -52.38
N ALA A 11 53.08 2.43 -52.24
CA ALA A 11 52.98 3.26 -51.03
C ALA A 11 51.58 3.86 -50.85
N LEU A 12 50.93 4.32 -51.94
CA LEU A 12 49.55 4.82 -51.90
C LEU A 12 48.55 3.71 -51.56
N LEU A 13 48.74 2.50 -52.10
CA LEU A 13 47.89 1.35 -51.78
C LEU A 13 48.05 0.91 -50.32
N ALA A 14 49.27 0.99 -49.78
CA ALA A 14 49.53 0.67 -48.38
C ALA A 14 48.87 1.66 -47.42
N VAL A 15 48.81 2.95 -47.77
CA VAL A 15 48.10 3.99 -46.98
C VAL A 15 46.58 3.78 -46.99
N LEU A 16 46.02 3.30 -48.10
CA LEU A 16 44.59 2.97 -48.23
C LEU A 16 44.18 1.69 -47.49
N LEU A 17 45.14 0.80 -47.18
CA LEU A 17 44.91 -0.46 -46.47
C LEU A 17 45.23 -0.37 -44.97
N VAL A 18 45.74 0.76 -44.47
CA VAL A 18 45.75 1.00 -43.03
C VAL A 18 44.29 1.23 -42.63
N PRO A 19 43.67 0.37 -41.81
CA PRO A 19 42.40 0.72 -41.24
C PRO A 19 42.64 2.01 -40.46
N TRP A 20 42.11 3.14 -40.95
CA TRP A 20 41.91 4.29 -40.10
C TRP A 20 41.05 3.76 -38.98
N GLY A 21 41.67 3.55 -37.82
CA GLY A 21 40.99 3.01 -36.66
C GLY A 21 39.68 3.78 -36.55
N ALA A 22 38.56 3.05 -36.57
CA ALA A 22 37.33 3.62 -36.08
C ALA A 22 37.72 4.14 -34.71
N GLY A 23 37.89 5.46 -34.59
CA GLY A 23 38.22 6.08 -33.32
C GLY A 23 37.22 5.50 -32.37
N GLU A 24 37.69 4.77 -31.36
CA GLU A 24 36.81 4.20 -30.35
C GLU A 24 35.92 5.37 -29.95
N ALA A 25 34.64 5.28 -30.30
CA ALA A 25 33.67 6.26 -29.87
C ALA A 25 33.80 6.19 -28.36
N LEU A 26 34.48 7.18 -27.76
CA LEU A 26 34.57 7.32 -26.32
C LEU A 26 33.12 7.31 -25.89
N ALA A 27 32.67 6.17 -25.36
CA ALA A 27 31.32 6.03 -24.90
C ALA A 27 31.17 7.15 -23.87
N LEU A 28 30.42 8.19 -24.22
CA LEU A 28 30.07 9.23 -23.28
C LEU A 28 29.45 8.48 -22.12
N GLN A 29 30.12 8.51 -20.98
CA GLN A 29 29.60 7.86 -19.80
C GLN A 29 28.40 8.70 -19.37
N GLU A 30 27.24 8.42 -19.93
CA GLU A 30 25.96 9.05 -19.59
C GLU A 30 25.45 8.49 -18.25
N THR A 31 26.33 8.44 -17.25
CA THR A 31 25.99 7.99 -15.91
C THR A 31 25.77 9.21 -15.03
N TYR A 32 24.52 9.43 -14.67
CA TYR A 32 24.14 10.40 -13.65
C TYR A 32 23.98 9.67 -12.32
N ILE A 33 24.83 10.00 -11.35
CA ILE A 33 24.73 9.49 -9.98
C ILE A 33 24.06 10.56 -9.12
N PHE A 34 22.96 10.20 -8.47
CA PHE A 34 22.29 11.06 -7.49
C PHE A 34 22.56 10.49 -6.11
N GLU A 35 23.27 11.26 -5.28
CA GLU A 35 23.51 10.95 -3.88
C GLU A 35 22.58 11.80 -3.01
N GLY A 36 21.90 11.16 -2.07
CA GLY A 36 20.97 11.82 -1.16
C GLY A 36 20.75 10.99 0.10
N SER A 37 20.18 11.61 1.12
CA SER A 37 19.92 10.98 2.42
C SER A 37 18.53 11.35 2.93
N GLY A 38 17.93 10.45 3.71
CA GLY A 38 16.58 10.61 4.25
C GLY A 38 15.50 10.04 3.32
N TRP A 39 14.35 9.71 3.90
CA TRP A 39 13.18 9.21 3.19
C TRP A 39 11.92 9.93 3.68
N GLY A 40 11.29 10.70 2.79
CA GLY A 40 10.12 11.51 3.10
C GLY A 40 10.34 13.01 2.87
N HIS A 41 9.31 13.81 3.14
CA HIS A 41 9.31 15.25 2.88
C HIS A 41 10.09 16.08 3.91
N GLY A 42 10.63 15.45 4.96
CA GLY A 42 11.52 16.10 5.93
C GLY A 42 10.85 17.11 6.87
N VAL A 43 9.53 17.06 7.05
CA VAL A 43 8.80 17.98 7.93
C VAL A 43 8.14 17.22 9.09
N GLY A 44 8.22 17.77 10.29
CA GLY A 44 7.63 17.19 11.49
C GLY A 44 8.51 16.08 12.09
N MET A 45 7.91 14.90 12.30
CA MET A 45 8.53 13.82 13.05
C MET A 45 9.20 12.79 12.15
N CYS A 46 10.51 12.57 12.37
CA CYS A 46 11.25 11.47 11.77
C CYS A 46 10.89 10.16 12.49
N GLN A 47 10.27 9.21 11.79
CA GLN A 47 9.83 7.94 12.40
C GLN A 47 10.99 7.14 13.00
N GLU A 48 12.11 7.05 12.28
CA GLU A 48 13.32 6.36 12.74
C GLU A 48 13.97 7.08 13.94
N GLY A 49 13.96 8.41 13.95
CA GLY A 49 14.47 9.19 15.07
C GLY A 49 13.58 9.10 16.32
N ALA A 50 12.26 9.09 16.14
CA ALA A 50 11.30 8.83 17.21
C ALA A 50 11.50 7.42 17.81
N ARG A 51 11.75 6.41 16.97
CA ARG A 51 12.11 5.05 17.44
C ARG A 51 13.40 5.07 18.26
N GLY A 52 14.46 5.71 17.77
CA GLY A 52 15.72 5.83 18.49
C GLY A 52 15.60 6.55 19.84
N MET A 53 14.77 7.60 19.92
CA MET A 53 14.44 8.25 21.19
C MET A 53 13.67 7.30 22.13
N ALA A 54 12.68 6.56 21.64
CA ALA A 54 11.96 5.59 22.46
C ALA A 54 12.89 4.49 23.00
N GLU A 55 13.79 3.97 22.17
CA GLU A 55 14.83 2.99 22.57
C GLU A 55 15.80 3.57 23.62
N ALA A 56 16.06 4.88 23.57
CA ALA A 56 16.84 5.61 24.57
C ALA A 56 16.04 5.96 25.84
N GLY A 57 14.76 5.56 25.94
CA GLY A 57 13.93 5.71 27.13
C GLY A 57 13.10 7.01 27.20
N PHE A 58 13.03 7.78 26.12
CA PHE A 58 12.16 8.95 26.06
C PHE A 58 10.70 8.54 25.92
N ASP A 59 9.80 9.17 26.66
CA ASP A 59 8.37 8.96 26.53
C ASP A 59 7.78 9.69 25.30
N TYR A 60 6.54 9.34 24.95
CA TYR A 60 5.88 9.93 23.78
C TYR A 60 5.67 11.45 23.88
N ARG A 61 5.54 12.02 25.09
CA ARG A 61 5.40 13.48 25.25
C ARG A 61 6.73 14.16 24.94
N GLN A 62 7.83 13.60 25.41
CA GLN A 62 9.17 14.09 25.12
C GLN A 62 9.50 14.00 23.63
N ILE A 63 9.14 12.88 22.99
CA ILE A 63 9.34 12.69 21.53
C ILE A 63 8.51 13.70 20.73
N LEU A 64 7.21 13.83 21.04
CA LEU A 64 6.33 14.75 20.31
C LEU A 64 6.76 16.20 20.48
N THR A 65 7.08 16.62 21.71
CA THR A 65 7.48 18.02 21.97
C THR A 65 8.88 18.35 21.43
N TYR A 66 9.74 17.35 21.21
CA TYR A 66 11.01 17.50 20.50
C TYR A 66 10.80 17.83 19.02
N TYR A 67 9.94 17.07 18.32
CA TYR A 67 9.68 17.28 16.88
C TYR A 67 8.71 18.43 16.60
N TYR A 68 7.77 18.69 17.50
CA TYR A 68 6.75 19.72 17.36
C TYR A 68 6.93 20.78 18.46
N GLN A 69 7.94 21.62 18.29
CA GLN A 69 8.29 22.64 19.28
C GLN A 69 7.13 23.62 19.51
N GLY A 70 6.91 24.00 20.78
CA GLY A 70 5.82 24.89 21.18
C GLY A 70 4.44 24.23 21.26
N THR A 71 4.34 22.92 21.01
CA THR A 71 3.10 22.17 21.23
C THR A 71 2.93 21.71 22.67
N GLN A 72 1.69 21.37 23.04
CA GLN A 72 1.36 20.71 24.30
C GLN A 72 0.64 19.41 23.99
N VAL A 73 0.96 18.37 24.76
CA VAL A 73 0.31 17.06 24.64
C VAL A 73 -0.78 16.97 25.70
N SER A 74 -2.03 17.13 25.28
CA SER A 74 -3.22 16.96 26.12
C SER A 74 -3.95 15.67 25.78
N GLY A 75 -4.74 15.16 26.73
CA GLY A 75 -5.75 14.17 26.41
C GLY A 75 -6.79 14.78 25.49
N TRP A 76 -7.27 14.00 24.54
CA TRP A 76 -8.45 14.30 23.75
C TRP A 76 -9.45 13.18 23.99
N ASP A 77 -10.72 13.52 24.19
CA ASP A 77 -11.76 12.50 24.26
C ASP A 77 -11.79 11.79 22.92
N CYS A 78 -11.37 10.53 22.92
CA CYS A 78 -11.40 9.73 21.71
C CYS A 78 -12.84 9.72 21.20
N PRO A 79 -13.09 10.15 19.96
CA PRO A 79 -14.43 10.12 19.41
C PRO A 79 -14.91 8.68 19.44
N VAL A 80 -16.20 8.50 19.72
CA VAL A 80 -16.86 7.19 19.73
C VAL A 80 -16.74 6.45 18.39
N SER A 81 -16.34 7.17 17.33
CA SER A 81 -16.05 6.61 16.01
C SER A 81 -14.86 7.32 15.35
N ILE A 82 -13.84 6.57 14.93
CA ILE A 82 -12.80 7.02 13.99
C ILE A 82 -13.06 6.29 12.67
N ARG A 83 -13.25 7.05 11.59
CA ARG A 83 -13.47 6.51 10.25
C ARG A 83 -12.14 6.57 9.50
N VAL A 84 -11.64 5.41 9.08
CA VAL A 84 -10.44 5.30 8.24
C VAL A 84 -10.87 4.83 6.87
N GLY A 85 -10.65 5.66 5.85
CA GLY A 85 -11.00 5.35 4.46
C GLY A 85 -10.07 4.31 3.84
N LEU A 86 -10.10 3.06 4.34
CA LEU A 86 -9.27 1.97 3.80
C LEU A 86 -9.64 1.56 2.36
N ILE A 87 -10.76 2.09 1.84
CA ILE A 87 -11.51 1.58 0.68
C ILE A 87 -11.77 2.70 -0.35
N GLU A 88 -11.24 3.90 -0.16
CA GLU A 88 -11.48 5.01 -1.08
C GLU A 88 -11.07 4.63 -2.52
N GLY A 89 -12.03 4.67 -3.44
CA GLY A 89 -11.84 4.30 -4.84
C GLY A 89 -11.87 2.80 -5.18
N GLN A 90 -12.20 1.91 -4.24
CA GLN A 90 -12.32 0.46 -4.52
C GLN A 90 -13.77 -0.03 -4.54
N SER A 91 -14.17 -0.66 -5.64
CA SER A 91 -15.50 -1.29 -5.78
C SER A 91 -15.50 -2.76 -5.35
N VAL A 92 -14.34 -3.37 -5.12
CA VAL A 92 -14.22 -4.78 -4.72
C VAL A 92 -13.13 -4.92 -3.67
N LEU A 93 -13.45 -5.63 -2.60
CA LEU A 93 -12.56 -5.93 -1.49
C LEU A 93 -12.44 -7.43 -1.31
N TYR A 94 -11.24 -7.87 -0.97
CA TYR A 94 -10.86 -9.24 -0.72
C TYR A 94 -10.36 -9.37 0.72
N PHE A 95 -11.04 -10.22 1.48
CA PHE A 95 -10.79 -10.46 2.88
C PHE A 95 -10.35 -11.91 3.09
N VAL A 96 -9.38 -12.11 3.96
CA VAL A 96 -8.98 -13.42 4.43
C VAL A 96 -8.88 -13.37 5.95
N ALA A 97 -9.56 -14.30 6.64
CA ALA A 97 -9.28 -14.55 8.05
C ALA A 97 -7.97 -15.32 8.15
N ASP A 98 -6.88 -14.67 8.53
CA ASP A 98 -5.61 -15.34 8.81
C ASP A 98 -5.72 -16.12 10.15
N SER A 99 -6.48 -15.61 11.12
CA SER A 99 -6.85 -16.29 12.36
C SER A 99 -8.22 -15.84 12.87
N GLY A 100 -8.88 -16.68 13.68
CA GLY A 100 -10.19 -16.36 14.27
C GLY A 100 -11.33 -16.40 13.26
N SER A 101 -12.48 -15.85 13.65
CA SER A 101 -13.65 -15.73 12.77
C SER A 101 -14.18 -14.31 12.75
N PHE A 102 -14.76 -13.90 11.64
CA PHE A 102 -15.24 -12.54 11.44
C PHE A 102 -16.69 -12.54 10.97
N THR A 103 -17.53 -11.77 11.63
CA THR A 103 -18.96 -11.66 11.32
C THR A 103 -19.23 -10.34 10.62
N PHE A 104 -19.89 -10.41 9.47
CA PHE A 104 -20.47 -9.23 8.82
C PHE A 104 -21.83 -8.88 9.42
N TYR A 105 -22.08 -7.59 9.62
CA TYR A 105 -23.30 -7.11 10.24
C TYR A 105 -23.65 -5.68 9.82
N THR A 106 -24.91 -5.29 9.99
CA THR A 106 -25.39 -3.92 9.80
C THR A 106 -25.99 -3.38 11.10
N SER A 107 -26.56 -2.17 11.08
CA SER A 107 -27.33 -1.67 12.24
C SER A 107 -28.54 -2.56 12.58
N GLY A 108 -29.04 -3.35 11.62
CA GLY A 108 -30.06 -4.38 11.83
C GLY A 108 -29.58 -5.66 12.53
N GLY A 109 -28.27 -5.82 12.75
CA GLY A 109 -27.67 -6.98 13.41
C GLY A 109 -26.83 -7.85 12.48
N ASP A 110 -26.48 -9.04 12.96
CA ASP A 110 -25.59 -9.97 12.26
C ASP A 110 -26.26 -10.55 11.02
N ILE A 111 -25.51 -10.57 9.91
CA ILE A 111 -26.00 -11.13 8.65
C ILE A 111 -25.90 -12.66 8.74
N PRO A 112 -27.02 -13.40 8.68
CA PRO A 112 -27.00 -14.85 8.78
C PRO A 112 -26.15 -15.47 7.66
N GLY A 113 -25.22 -16.35 8.05
CA GLY A 113 -24.35 -17.05 7.10
C GLY A 113 -23.20 -16.20 6.52
N ALA A 114 -23.01 -14.97 6.99
CA ALA A 114 -21.86 -14.12 6.67
C ALA A 114 -20.79 -14.17 7.78
N VAL A 115 -20.37 -15.39 8.14
CA VAL A 115 -19.28 -15.63 9.09
C VAL A 115 -18.09 -16.16 8.32
N MET A 116 -17.06 -15.33 8.22
CA MET A 116 -15.79 -15.67 7.59
C MET A 116 -14.90 -16.43 8.56
N THR A 117 -14.47 -17.62 8.15
CA THR A 117 -13.49 -18.45 8.85
C THR A 117 -12.21 -18.56 8.02
N PRO A 118 -11.08 -19.01 8.61
CA PRO A 118 -9.85 -19.19 7.88
C PRO A 118 -10.00 -20.24 6.77
N GLY A 119 -9.20 -20.09 5.70
CA GLY A 119 -9.12 -21.08 4.61
C GLY A 119 -9.65 -20.62 3.25
N GLY A 120 -10.06 -19.36 3.10
CA GLY A 120 -10.47 -18.85 1.79
C GLY A 120 -10.59 -17.33 1.73
N THR A 121 -10.69 -16.80 0.51
CA THR A 121 -10.89 -15.38 0.25
C THR A 121 -12.37 -15.08 0.13
N TRP A 122 -12.87 -14.20 0.99
CA TRP A 122 -14.18 -13.62 0.88
C TRP A 122 -14.11 -12.35 0.06
N THR A 123 -15.07 -12.15 -0.84
CA THR A 123 -15.13 -10.96 -1.68
C THR A 123 -16.31 -10.11 -1.26
N VAL A 124 -16.10 -8.81 -1.08
CA VAL A 124 -17.17 -7.82 -0.86
C VAL A 124 -17.14 -6.83 -2.00
N ALA A 125 -18.16 -6.88 -2.85
CA ALA A 125 -18.28 -6.02 -4.02
C ALA A 125 -19.38 -4.98 -3.82
N ALA A 126 -19.09 -3.72 -4.12
CA ALA A 126 -20.06 -2.64 -4.10
C ALA A 126 -20.73 -2.47 -5.46
N ASP A 127 -22.03 -2.19 -5.47
CA ASP A 127 -22.75 -1.72 -6.66
C ASP A 127 -22.67 -0.19 -6.81
N ALA A 128 -23.22 0.32 -7.92
CA ALA A 128 -23.26 1.75 -8.21
C ALA A 128 -24.12 2.56 -7.21
N GLN A 129 -24.94 1.89 -6.40
CA GLN A 129 -25.78 2.49 -5.35
C GLN A 129 -25.10 2.41 -3.97
N GLY A 130 -23.90 1.85 -3.88
CA GLY A 130 -23.13 1.69 -2.66
C GLY A 130 -23.66 0.60 -1.73
N ARG A 131 -24.35 -0.41 -2.27
CA ARG A 131 -24.72 -1.62 -1.55
C ARG A 131 -23.69 -2.72 -1.81
N PHE A 132 -23.51 -3.60 -0.85
CA PHE A 132 -22.45 -4.60 -0.84
C PHE A 132 -22.99 -6.01 -1.03
N PHE A 133 -22.42 -6.72 -2.00
CA PHE A 133 -22.58 -8.17 -2.16
C PHE A 133 -21.43 -8.87 -1.46
N ILE A 134 -21.76 -9.78 -0.55
CA ILE A 134 -20.78 -10.60 0.17
C ILE A 134 -20.73 -11.95 -0.53
N VAL A 135 -19.56 -12.33 -1.02
CA VAL A 135 -19.34 -13.55 -1.79
C VAL A 135 -18.37 -14.44 -1.02
N ARG A 136 -18.77 -15.70 -0.83
CA ARG A 136 -17.99 -16.73 -0.15
C ARG A 136 -16.80 -17.19 -1.00
N PRO A 137 -15.83 -17.90 -0.42
CA PRO A 137 -14.71 -18.48 -1.18
C PRO A 137 -15.11 -19.45 -2.29
N ASP A 138 -16.30 -20.05 -2.21
CA ASP A 138 -16.86 -20.93 -3.25
C ASP A 138 -17.52 -20.18 -4.41
N GLY A 139 -17.54 -18.84 -4.36
CA GLY A 139 -18.15 -17.98 -5.38
C GLY A 139 -19.64 -17.71 -5.19
N THR A 140 -20.28 -18.28 -4.15
CA THR A 140 -21.71 -18.03 -3.88
C THR A 140 -21.93 -16.72 -3.13
N CYS A 141 -23.00 -16.01 -3.48
CA CYS A 141 -23.41 -14.82 -2.74
C CYS A 141 -24.10 -15.20 -1.42
N VAL A 142 -23.89 -14.42 -0.36
CA VAL A 142 -24.57 -14.62 0.92
C VAL A 142 -26.03 -14.19 0.82
N ASN A 143 -26.93 -15.18 0.86
CA ASN A 143 -28.39 -15.01 0.81
C ASN A 143 -28.90 -14.34 -0.48
N ASP A 144 -28.12 -14.39 -1.56
CA ASP A 144 -28.45 -13.84 -2.89
C ASP A 144 -28.97 -12.40 -2.86
N THR A 145 -28.44 -11.59 -1.93
CA THR A 145 -28.89 -10.21 -1.68
C THR A 145 -27.71 -9.28 -1.42
N SER A 146 -27.98 -7.98 -1.43
CA SER A 146 -27.04 -6.91 -1.10
C SER A 146 -27.30 -6.36 0.30
N TYR A 147 -26.26 -5.91 0.98
CA TYR A 147 -26.30 -5.34 2.32
C TYR A 147 -25.72 -3.94 2.37
N GLY A 148 -26.17 -3.18 3.34
CA GLY A 148 -25.67 -1.86 3.64
C GLY A 148 -26.08 -0.77 2.64
N SER A 149 -25.83 0.47 3.03
CA SER A 149 -26.09 1.70 2.29
C SER A 149 -25.37 2.88 2.98
N ILE A 150 -25.52 4.09 2.43
CA ILE A 150 -25.06 5.32 3.10
C ILE A 150 -25.75 5.59 4.45
N TYR A 151 -26.89 4.96 4.74
CA TYR A 151 -27.64 5.12 5.99
C TYR A 151 -27.51 3.92 6.93
N GLU A 152 -27.05 2.78 6.41
CA GLU A 152 -26.86 1.54 7.15
C GLU A 152 -25.53 0.94 6.71
N PRO A 153 -24.40 1.34 7.32
CA PRO A 153 -23.10 0.85 6.87
C PRO A 153 -22.96 -0.66 7.09
N LEU A 154 -22.12 -1.28 6.27
CA LEU A 154 -21.72 -2.68 6.47
C LEU A 154 -20.49 -2.71 7.38
N TYR A 155 -20.51 -3.54 8.40
CA TYR A 155 -19.41 -3.69 9.35
C TYR A 155 -18.87 -5.11 9.34
N VAL A 156 -17.61 -5.26 9.75
CA VAL A 156 -17.01 -6.55 10.07
C VAL A 156 -16.29 -6.47 11.42
N ARG A 157 -16.53 -7.48 12.28
CA ARG A 157 -15.88 -7.63 13.58
C ARG A 157 -15.36 -9.06 13.76
N GLY A 158 -14.25 -9.19 14.48
CA GLY A 158 -13.69 -10.47 14.91
C GLY A 158 -14.47 -11.07 16.08
N SER A 159 -14.28 -12.37 16.27
CA SER A 159 -14.86 -13.17 17.37
C SER A 159 -14.14 -12.98 18.70
N GLY A 160 -12.85 -12.63 18.66
CA GLY A 160 -12.01 -12.46 19.83
C GLY A 160 -10.92 -11.42 19.63
N ASP A 161 -10.35 -10.99 20.76
CA ASP A 161 -9.20 -10.10 20.75
C ASP A 161 -7.95 -10.86 20.26
N GLY A 162 -7.24 -10.30 19.29
CA GLY A 162 -6.12 -10.97 18.60
C GLY A 162 -6.49 -11.73 17.31
N ASP A 163 -7.76 -11.78 16.91
CA ASP A 163 -8.15 -12.26 15.58
C ASP A 163 -7.52 -11.37 14.49
N VAL A 164 -7.02 -11.97 13.41
CA VAL A 164 -6.30 -11.25 12.34
C VAL A 164 -7.06 -11.34 11.02
N LEU A 165 -7.54 -10.19 10.58
CA LEU A 165 -8.13 -9.98 9.27
C LEU A 165 -7.07 -9.48 8.31
N ARG A 166 -6.92 -10.12 7.15
CA ARG A 166 -6.05 -9.64 6.08
C ARG A 166 -6.87 -9.10 4.92
N LEU A 167 -6.57 -7.87 4.53
CA LEU A 167 -7.03 -7.24 3.31
C LEU A 167 -6.01 -7.56 2.23
N THR A 168 -6.37 -8.34 1.20
CA THR A 168 -5.38 -8.72 0.18
C THR A 168 -5.16 -7.62 -0.85
N GLN A 169 -6.09 -6.68 -1.00
CA GLN A 169 -5.78 -5.39 -1.63
C GLN A 169 -4.75 -4.62 -0.81
N ASN A 170 -4.02 -3.71 -1.47
CA ASN A 170 -3.09 -2.77 -0.85
C ASN A 170 -1.93 -3.46 -0.10
N GLY A 171 -1.33 -4.52 -0.65
CA GLY A 171 -0.08 -5.06 -0.08
C GLY A 171 -0.26 -5.96 1.15
N ASN A 172 -1.40 -6.65 1.26
CA ASN A 172 -1.64 -7.67 2.28
C ASN A 172 -1.62 -7.12 3.73
N HIS A 173 -2.22 -5.95 3.94
CA HIS A 173 -2.33 -5.37 5.27
C HIS A 173 -3.14 -6.27 6.20
N ARG A 174 -2.62 -6.44 7.42
CA ARG A 174 -3.23 -7.20 8.50
C ARG A 174 -3.80 -6.24 9.53
N VAL A 175 -5.05 -6.44 9.88
CA VAL A 175 -5.79 -5.68 10.89
C VAL A 175 -6.17 -6.65 11.99
N SER A 176 -5.91 -6.26 13.24
CA SER A 176 -6.30 -7.02 14.43
C SER A 176 -7.11 -6.12 15.36
N HIS A 177 -7.59 -6.69 16.47
CA HIS A 177 -8.41 -5.97 17.46
C HIS A 177 -9.70 -5.41 16.86
N LEU A 178 -10.27 -6.11 15.87
CA LEU A 178 -11.60 -5.81 15.35
C LEU A 178 -12.62 -6.43 16.29
N THR A 179 -13.20 -5.64 17.19
CA THR A 179 -14.17 -6.13 18.18
C THR A 179 -15.56 -5.56 17.91
N ALA A 180 -16.53 -5.88 18.76
CA ALA A 180 -17.84 -5.23 18.73
C ALA A 180 -17.77 -3.70 18.96
N TYR A 181 -16.72 -3.20 19.61
CA TYR A 181 -16.51 -1.78 19.89
C TYR A 181 -15.55 -1.10 18.91
N THR A 182 -14.77 -1.89 18.17
CA THR A 182 -13.77 -1.43 17.20
C THR A 182 -13.95 -2.15 15.86
N PRO A 183 -15.15 -2.16 15.27
CA PRO A 183 -15.37 -2.85 14.02
C PRO A 183 -14.69 -2.13 12.87
N LEU A 184 -14.41 -2.88 11.81
CA LEU A 184 -14.08 -2.28 10.53
C LEU A 184 -15.38 -1.91 9.83
N GLU A 185 -15.62 -0.61 9.69
CA GLU A 185 -16.73 -0.09 8.90
C GLU A 185 -16.34 -0.04 7.42
N LEU A 186 -17.22 -0.59 6.57
CA LEU A 186 -17.16 -0.47 5.12
C LEU A 186 -18.14 0.61 4.70
N ASN A 187 -17.60 1.78 4.34
CA ASN A 187 -18.38 2.89 3.82
C ASN A 187 -17.71 3.45 2.57
N LEU A 188 -18.50 3.73 1.54
CA LEU A 188 -18.04 4.43 0.35
C LEU A 188 -18.14 5.94 0.61
N TYR A 189 -17.02 6.56 0.95
CA TYR A 189 -16.86 7.98 0.64
C TYR A 189 -16.57 8.08 -0.86
N GLY A 190 -17.44 8.76 -1.62
CA GLY A 190 -17.21 9.01 -3.06
C GLY A 190 -18.42 8.89 -4.00
N GLY A 191 -19.64 8.76 -3.49
CA GLY A 191 -20.87 8.87 -4.29
C GLY A 191 -21.46 10.28 -4.29
N ALA A 192 -20.75 11.25 -4.86
CA ALA A 192 -21.27 12.51 -5.40
C ALA A 192 -20.33 13.03 -6.49
#